data_AF-A0A9W4PR01-F1
#
_entry.id   AF-A0A9W4PR01-F1
#
_cell.length_a   1.000
_cell.length_b   1.000
_cell.length_c   1.000
_cell.angle_alpha   90.00
_cell.angle_beta   90.00
_cell.angle_gamma   90.00
#
_symmetry.space_group_name_H-M   'P 1'
#
loop_
_entity.id
_entity.type
_entity.pdbx_description
1 polymer ?
#
loop_
_entity_poly.entity_id
_entity_poly.type
_entity_poly.pdbx_seq_one_letter_code
_entity_poly.pdbx_strand_id
1 'polypeptide(L)'
;MNKERIRIPAAAEILGVEPRTVQALALRGELPGAAKIGGLWTFDPAALRSWIKSQERLCQEKAQRTRREKSRRNTATGVATRYGQGSRLHLGSIDSAYEQAMQKLRNAASTKNAIG
;
A
#
# COMPACT_ATOMS: atom_id res chain seq x y z
N MET A 1 -29.43 -16.61 2.84
CA MET A 1 -27.95 -16.69 2.91
C MET A 1 -27.48 -15.93 4.14
N ASN A 2 -26.94 -16.65 5.12
CA ASN A 2 -26.50 -16.08 6.38
C ASN A 2 -25.33 -15.13 6.12
N LYS A 3 -25.52 -13.84 6.40
CA LYS A 3 -24.47 -12.81 6.28
C LYS A 3 -23.56 -12.95 7.48
N GLU A 4 -22.63 -13.89 7.43
CA GLU A 4 -21.55 -13.97 8.40
C GLU A 4 -20.83 -12.62 8.45
N ARG A 5 -20.77 -12.04 9.64
CA ARG A 5 -20.13 -10.75 9.89
C ARG A 5 -18.88 -10.96 10.72
N ILE A 6 -17.79 -10.32 10.32
CA ILE A 6 -16.51 -10.37 11.03
C ILE A 6 -16.27 -9.07 11.80
N ARG A 7 -15.46 -9.14 12.86
CA ARG A 7 -15.06 -7.97 13.67
C ARG A 7 -13.69 -7.44 13.23
N ILE A 8 -13.26 -6.34 13.85
CA ILE A 8 -12.00 -5.63 13.55
C ILE A 8 -10.77 -6.56 13.45
N PRO A 9 -10.50 -7.50 14.39
CA PRO A 9 -9.28 -8.32 14.31
C PRO A 9 -9.23 -9.19 13.05
N ALA A 10 -10.33 -9.88 12.74
CA ALA A 10 -10.44 -10.68 11.53
C ALA A 10 -10.43 -9.83 10.24
N ALA A 11 -11.01 -8.63 10.29
CA ALA A 11 -10.93 -7.69 9.16
C ALA A 11 -9.50 -7.19 8.93
N ALA A 12 -8.74 -6.95 10.00
CA ALA A 12 -7.33 -6.56 9.95
C ALA A 12 -6.46 -7.63 9.28
N GLU A 13 -6.69 -8.91 9.59
CA GLU A 13 -6.01 -10.03 8.94
C GLU A 13 -6.32 -10.11 7.44
N ILE A 14 -7.58 -9.85 7.03
CA ILE A 14 -7.97 -9.86 5.62
C ILE A 14 -7.37 -8.67 4.85
N LEU A 15 -7.29 -7.48 5.47
CA LEU A 15 -6.71 -6.30 4.84
C LEU A 15 -5.18 -6.29 4.88
N GLY A 16 -4.56 -7.03 5.80
CA GLY A 16 -3.12 -6.93 6.09
C GLY A 16 -2.74 -5.58 6.70
N VAL A 17 -3.63 -4.94 7.45
CA VAL A 17 -3.39 -3.63 8.11
C VAL A 17 -3.65 -3.73 9.61
N GLU A 18 -3.10 -2.79 10.38
CA GLU A 18 -3.33 -2.74 11.82
C GLU A 18 -4.82 -2.51 12.18
N PRO A 19 -5.36 -3.14 13.24
CA PRO A 19 -6.73 -2.91 13.74
C PRO A 19 -7.12 -1.43 13.89
N ARG A 20 -6.19 -0.58 14.31
CA ARG A 20 -6.39 0.87 14.45
C ARG A 20 -6.69 1.54 13.11
N THR A 21 -6.01 1.11 12.05
CA THR A 21 -6.23 1.57 10.68
C THR A 21 -7.60 1.10 10.18
N VAL A 22 -7.98 -0.15 10.44
CA VAL A 22 -9.33 -0.65 10.10
C VAL A 22 -10.42 0.20 10.75
N GLN A 23 -10.27 0.55 12.03
CA GLN A 23 -11.23 1.41 12.72
C GLN A 23 -11.28 2.82 12.11
N ALA A 24 -10.13 3.40 11.77
CA ALA A 24 -10.08 4.72 11.12
C ALA A 24 -10.75 4.69 9.74
N LEU A 25 -10.52 3.65 8.94
CA LEU A 25 -11.16 3.49 7.63
C LEU A 25 -12.67 3.25 7.75
N ALA A 26 -13.10 2.49 8.76
CA ALA A 26 -14.52 2.30 9.06
C ALA A 26 -15.20 3.61 9.48
N LEU A 27 -14.54 4.43 10.30
CA LEU A 27 -15.02 5.77 10.69
C LEU A 27 -15.14 6.71 9.49
N ARG A 28 -14.24 6.60 8.52
CA ARG A 28 -14.26 7.39 7.27
C ARG A 28 -15.30 6.89 6.26
N GLY A 29 -15.89 5.72 6.47
CA GLY A 29 -16.81 5.11 5.51
C GLY A 29 -16.13 4.54 4.25
N GLU A 30 -14.82 4.31 4.30
CA GLU A 30 -14.05 3.80 3.16
C GLU A 30 -14.18 2.28 2.99
N LEU A 31 -14.55 1.56 4.07
CA LEU A 31 -14.72 0.11 4.07
C LEU A 31 -16.15 -0.28 3.67
N PRO A 32 -16.33 -1.10 2.62
CA PRO A 32 -17.66 -1.54 2.21
C PRO A 32 -18.24 -2.56 3.19
N GLY A 33 -19.55 -2.45 3.42
CA GLY A 33 -20.27 -3.34 4.34
C GLY A 33 -19.94 -3.12 5.82
N ALA A 34 -19.15 -2.09 6.14
CA ALA A 34 -18.88 -1.66 7.50
C ALA A 34 -20.15 -1.14 8.17
N ALA A 35 -20.55 -1.78 9.27
CA ALA A 35 -21.71 -1.39 10.05
C ALA A 35 -21.37 -1.45 11.53
N LYS A 36 -21.78 -0.43 12.29
CA LYS A 36 -21.65 -0.41 13.74
C LYS A 36 -22.90 -1.05 14.36
N ILE A 37 -22.76 -2.26 14.89
CA ILE A 37 -23.85 -3.04 15.48
C ILE A 37 -23.52 -3.24 16.97
N GLY A 38 -24.40 -2.78 17.86
CA GLY A 38 -24.20 -2.90 19.31
C GLY A 38 -22.92 -2.23 19.82
N GLY A 39 -22.51 -1.12 19.18
CA GLY A 39 -21.27 -0.41 19.53
C GLY A 39 -20.00 -1.00 18.90
N LEU A 40 -20.08 -2.17 18.27
CA LEU A 40 -18.95 -2.86 17.63
C LEU A 40 -18.97 -2.68 16.12
N TRP A 41 -17.79 -2.47 15.52
CA TRP A 41 -17.65 -2.49 14.08
C TRP A 41 -17.73 -3.92 13.55
N THR A 42 -18.59 -4.11 12.56
CA THR A 42 -18.80 -5.38 11.87
C THR A 42 -18.65 -5.18 10.37
N PHE A 43 -18.11 -6.18 9.69
CA PHE A 43 -17.80 -6.13 8.27
C PHE A 43 -18.32 -7.38 7.56
N ASP A 44 -18.64 -7.22 6.28
CA ASP A 44 -18.94 -8.33 5.39
C ASP A 44 -17.62 -8.83 4.75
N PRO A 45 -17.18 -10.07 5.03
CA PRO A 45 -15.93 -10.59 4.51
C PRO A 45 -15.90 -10.67 2.98
N ALA A 46 -17.03 -10.94 2.32
CA ALA A 46 -17.10 -11.05 0.87
C ALA A 46 -16.98 -9.67 0.19
N ALA A 47 -17.64 -8.66 0.76
CA ALA A 47 -17.52 -7.27 0.32
C ALA A 47 -16.07 -6.78 0.48
N LEU A 48 -15.43 -7.11 1.60
CA LEU A 48 -14.07 -6.71 1.91
C LEU A 48 -13.05 -7.26 0.90
N ARG A 49 -13.14 -8.57 0.60
CA ARG A 49 -12.27 -9.21 -0.41
C ARG A 49 -12.49 -8.65 -1.81
N SER A 50 -13.73 -8.36 -2.17
CA SER A 50 -14.07 -7.77 -3.47
C SER A 50 -13.55 -6.34 -3.61
N TRP A 51 -13.56 -5.60 -2.51
CA TRP A 51 -13.00 -4.25 -2.43
C TRP A 51 -11.48 -4.24 -2.58
N ILE A 52 -10.78 -5.17 -1.92
CA ILE A 52 -9.32 -5.32 -2.08
C ILE A 52 -8.96 -5.52 -3.56
N LYS A 53 -9.63 -6.45 -4.25
CA LYS A 53 -9.43 -6.67 -5.70
C LYS A 53 -9.66 -5.41 -6.54
N SER A 54 -10.63 -4.59 -6.12
CA SER A 54 -10.94 -3.32 -6.80
C SER A 54 -9.82 -2.29 -6.57
N GLN A 55 -9.31 -2.18 -5.33
CA GLN A 55 -8.18 -1.30 -5.01
C GLN A 55 -6.90 -1.71 -5.74
N GLU A 56 -6.61 -3.01 -5.81
CA GLU A 56 -5.46 -3.55 -6.56
C GLU A 56 -5.53 -3.16 -8.04
N ARG A 57 -6.71 -3.32 -8.67
CA ARG A 57 -6.93 -2.91 -10.06
C ARG A 57 -6.71 -1.41 -10.25
N LEU A 58 -7.29 -0.58 -9.39
CA LEU A 58 -7.12 0.88 -9.45
C LEU A 58 -5.64 1.28 -9.32
N CYS A 59 -4.89 0.61 -8.44
CA CYS A 59 -3.46 0.86 -8.27
C CYS A 59 -2.68 0.48 -9.55
N GLN A 60 -2.96 -0.68 -10.13
CA GLN A 60 -2.35 -1.13 -11.39
C GLN A 60 -2.65 -0.19 -12.55
N GLU A 61 -3.90 0.25 -12.70
CA GLU A 61 -4.30 1.18 -13.75
C GLU A 61 -3.59 2.54 -13.62
N LYS A 62 -3.50 3.07 -12.41
CA LYS A 62 -2.74 4.31 -12.14
C LYS A 62 -1.27 4.15 -12.51
N ALA A 63 -0.63 3.05 -12.12
CA ALA A 63 0.76 2.75 -12.47
C ALA A 63 0.98 2.60 -13.99
N GLN A 64 0.03 1.99 -14.70
CA GLN A 64 0.09 1.90 -16.16
C GLN A 64 -0.10 3.26 -16.83
N ARG A 65 -1.02 4.10 -16.35
CA ARG A 65 -1.22 5.46 -16.87
C ARG A 65 0.04 6.32 -16.72
N THR A 66 0.65 6.33 -15.53
CA THR A 66 1.89 7.09 -15.31
C THR A 66 3.03 6.58 -16.18
N ARG A 67 3.14 5.25 -16.38
CA ARG A 67 4.13 4.65 -17.30
C ARG A 67 3.89 5.04 -18.76
N ARG A 68 2.63 4.99 -19.23
CA ARG A 68 2.26 5.40 -20.60
C ARG A 68 2.52 6.89 -20.82
N GLU A 69 2.13 7.73 -19.87
CA GLU A 69 2.34 9.18 -19.94
C GLU A 69 3.83 9.54 -19.98
N LYS A 70 4.65 8.90 -19.13
CA LYS A 70 6.11 9.05 -19.17
C LYS A 70 6.69 8.58 -20.51
N SER A 71 6.19 7.46 -21.05
CA SER A 71 6.60 6.97 -22.37
C SER A 71 6.25 7.97 -23.49
N ARG A 72 5.03 8.52 -23.50
CA ARG A 72 4.61 9.51 -24.51
C ARG A 72 5.50 10.75 -24.49
N ARG A 73 5.82 11.28 -23.29
CA ARG A 73 6.78 12.39 -23.16
C ARG A 73 8.18 12.04 -23.67
N ASN A 74 8.62 10.80 -23.49
CA ASN A 74 9.91 10.34 -24.02
C ASN A 74 9.91 10.09 -25.53
N THR A 75 8.74 9.92 -26.16
CA THR A 75 8.63 9.66 -27.62
C THR A 75 8.45 10.95 -28.43
N ALA A 76 8.23 12.10 -27.77
CA ALA A 76 7.98 13.39 -28.43
C ALA A 76 9.24 14.24 -28.67
N THR A 77 10.44 13.77 -28.31
CA THR A 77 11.69 14.53 -28.52
C THR A 77 12.69 13.69 -29.29
N GLY A 78 12.50 13.62 -30.60
CA GLY A 78 13.50 13.17 -31.57
C GLY A 78 14.59 14.22 -31.82
N VAL A 79 15.03 14.95 -30.79
CA VAL A 79 16.22 15.79 -30.85
C VAL A 79 17.23 15.19 -29.91
N ALA A 80 18.20 14.49 -30.50
CA ALA A 80 19.29 13.86 -29.79
C ALA A 80 19.99 14.88 -28.90
N THR A 81 19.91 14.65 -27.59
CA THR A 81 20.89 15.22 -26.68
C THR A 81 21.47 14.07 -25.88
N ARG A 82 22.60 13.57 -26.37
CA ARG A 82 23.44 12.63 -25.65
C ARG A 82 24.01 13.37 -24.44
N TYR A 83 23.47 13.10 -23.26
CA TYR A 83 24.20 13.34 -22.03
C TYR A 83 24.16 12.08 -21.17
N GLY A 84 25.36 11.59 -20.88
CA GLY A 84 25.68 10.97 -19.60
C GLY A 84 25.08 9.59 -19.33
N GLN A 85 25.93 8.58 -19.45
CA GLN A 85 25.91 7.37 -18.64
C GLN A 85 25.30 7.57 -17.23
N GLY A 86 24.32 6.71 -16.89
CA GLY A 86 23.77 6.52 -15.55
C GLY A 86 22.24 6.49 -15.60
N SER A 87 21.50 5.44 -15.27
CA SER A 87 21.80 4.21 -14.54
C SER A 87 20.79 3.15 -15.00
N ARG A 88 21.23 1.89 -15.09
CA ARG A 88 20.36 0.73 -15.35
C ARG A 88 19.29 0.71 -14.26
N LEU A 89 18.01 0.74 -14.66
CA LEU A 89 16.88 0.60 -13.77
C LEU A 89 16.98 -0.77 -13.06
N HIS A 90 17.56 -0.78 -11.86
CA HIS A 90 17.41 -1.87 -10.92
C HIS A 90 15.95 -1.83 -10.45
N LEU A 91 15.11 -2.69 -11.05
CA LEU A 91 13.86 -3.13 -10.42
C LEU A 91 14.25 -3.99 -9.21
N GLY A 92 14.73 -3.35 -8.15
CA GLY A 92 14.85 -3.92 -6.82
C GLY A 92 13.54 -3.69 -6.10
N SER A 93 12.90 -4.79 -5.71
CA SER A 93 11.66 -4.88 -4.96
C SER A 93 11.48 -3.76 -3.93
N ILE A 94 10.27 -3.22 -3.84
CA ILE A 94 9.86 -2.22 -2.83
C ILE A 94 10.20 -2.70 -1.41
N ASP A 95 10.27 -4.02 -1.19
CA ASP A 95 10.73 -4.62 0.07
C ASP A 95 12.17 -4.21 0.44
N SER A 96 13.11 -4.10 -0.51
CA SER A 96 14.50 -3.80 -0.17
C SER A 96 14.71 -2.35 0.28
N ALA A 97 13.87 -1.42 -0.20
CA ALA A 97 13.89 -0.04 0.25
C ALA A 97 13.35 0.09 1.69
N TYR A 98 12.37 -0.76 2.05
CA TYR A 98 11.82 -0.81 3.40
C TYR A 98 12.80 -1.49 4.38
N GLU A 99 13.44 -2.59 3.97
CA GLU A 99 14.53 -3.24 4.72
C GLU A 99 15.71 -2.29 4.97
N GLN A 100 16.15 -1.52 3.96
CA GLN A 100 17.22 -0.54 4.13
C GLN A 100 16.86 0.61 5.08
N ALA A 101 15.59 1.04 5.08
CA ALA A 101 15.12 2.05 6.02
C ALA A 101 15.10 1.50 7.45
N MET A 102 14.62 0.28 7.64
CA MET A 102 14.58 -0.41 8.95
C MET A 102 15.99 -0.67 9.49
N GLN A 103 16.94 -1.08 8.64
CA GLN A 103 18.33 -1.32 9.04
C GLN A 103 19.04 -0.04 9.49
N LYS A 104 18.76 1.11 8.85
CA LYS A 104 19.33 2.41 9.25
C LYS A 104 18.82 2.86 10.61
N LEU A 105 17.54 2.66 10.90
CA LEU A 105 16.97 2.98 12.21
C LEU A 105 17.54 2.08 13.31
N ARG A 106 17.76 0.80 13.01
CA ARG A 106 18.36 -0.16 13.95
C ARG A 106 19.83 0.16 14.25
N ASN A 107 20.60 0.55 13.24
CA ASN A 107 22.00 0.97 13.43
C ASN A 107 22.10 2.29 14.20
N ALA A 108 21.20 3.24 13.96
CA ALA A 108 21.14 4.51 14.69
C ALA A 108 20.71 4.35 16.16
N ALA A 109 19.90 3.32 16.46
CA ALA A 109 19.56 2.97 17.84
C ALA A 109 20.75 2.28 18.56
N SER A 110 21.55 1.50 17.84
CA SER A 110 22.69 0.78 18.42
C SER A 110 23.87 1.69 18.75
N THR A 111 24.12 2.75 17.96
CA THR A 111 25.18 3.73 18.26
C THR A 111 24.87 4.63 19.46
N LYS A 112 23.60 4.77 19.85
CA LYS A 112 23.22 5.49 21.08
C LYS A 112 23.47 4.71 22.38
N ASN A 113 23.60 3.38 22.31
CA ASN A 113 23.89 2.53 23.46
C ASN A 113 25.39 2.21 23.65
N ALA A 114 26.27 2.70 22.78
CA ALA A 114 27.72 2.49 22.87
C ALA A 114 28.51 3.73 23.35
N ILE A 115 27.79 4.78 23.73
CA ILE A 115 28.33 6.00 24.37
C ILE A 115 27.71 6.13 25.76
N GLY A 116 28.01 5.14 26.61
CA GLY A 116 27.74 5.13 28.04
C GLY A 116 28.93 4.52 28.74
#